data_AF-A0A1E5V1H5-F1
#
_entry.id   AF-A0A1E5V1H5-F1
#
_cell.length_a   1.000
_cell.length_b   1.000
_cell.length_c   1.000
_cell.angle_alpha   90.00
_cell.angle_beta   90.00
_cell.angle_gamma   90.00
#
_symmetry.space_group_name_H-M   'P 1'
#
loop_
_entity.id
_entity.type
_entity.pdbx_description
1 polymer ?
#
loop_
_entity_poly.entity_id
_entity_poly.type
_entity_poly.pdbx_seq_one_letter_code
_entity_poly.pdbx_strand_id
1 'polypeptide(L)'
;MIAIVLLILGFVSMAAAQPWQICGTSGNYTANSAYQANLKVLSTVFDTDASVSTSLFSKGSVGAAPDTVYGVALYRGDVNASACHACIAAAFRGAQRLCAFSKDATVFYDTCVLSFSDKDILDMSLASRLNTSAVVDGALILMNITSEPMLAGWDTNNQSTTTNVTSLFKTMLSDTLAQVHFTQKHYTAIQVDADDGSTTVPRLYSMAQCAPDMIEDICYNCLNNFSELAMANFAGRQGGRVLGVRCNLRYDTSKFYAGEPTWTSGSSSSVVPPKHKKPRTRVLVIALVAPLLALFICVLVYFALRRHIKGEMNALEDEALIWGLEGRSSEFTIYDFSQVLEATDNFSEENKLGQGGFGPVYKGRFPDGLEIAVKRLASHSGQGLTEFKNEIQLIAKLQHTNLVRLYGCCYQGQEKILIYEYLPNKSLDFFIFDETRTALIDWNKRLAIIDGIAQGLLYLHKHSRLRVIHRDLKASNILLDHEMNPKISDFGLAKIFSTNDNEGNTKRIVGTYGYMAPEYASVGIFSIKSDVFSFGVLTLEIISGKRTSSFHRHGDFINLLGH
;
A
#
# COMPACT_ATOMS: atom_id res chain seq x y z
N MET A 1 35.39 -17.97 9.86
CA MET A 1 35.10 -16.63 9.27
C MET A 1 33.70 -16.52 8.65
N ILE A 2 32.72 -17.35 9.03
CA ILE A 2 31.35 -17.31 8.45
C ILE A 2 30.31 -16.76 9.45
N ALA A 3 30.61 -16.79 10.76
CA ALA A 3 29.69 -16.35 11.81
C ALA A 3 29.59 -14.82 11.97
N ILE A 4 30.58 -14.04 11.52
CA ILE A 4 30.61 -12.57 11.72
C ILE A 4 29.75 -11.83 10.67
N VAL A 5 29.54 -12.42 9.49
CA VAL A 5 28.74 -11.80 8.41
C VAL A 5 27.24 -11.91 8.64
N LEU A 6 26.78 -12.90 9.43
CA LEU A 6 25.38 -13.05 9.80
C LEU A 6 24.90 -12.04 10.84
N LEU A 7 25.81 -11.42 11.60
CA LEU A 7 25.47 -10.41 12.62
C LEU A 7 25.26 -9.00 12.03
N ILE A 8 25.80 -8.72 10.84
CA ILE A 8 25.66 -7.40 10.19
C ILE A 8 24.40 -7.34 9.28
N LEU A 9 23.92 -8.49 8.80
CA LEU A 9 22.65 -8.58 8.05
C LEU A 9 21.40 -8.62 8.95
N GLY A 10 21.57 -8.67 10.28
CA GLY A 10 20.48 -8.67 11.26
C GLY A 10 19.93 -7.30 11.64
N PHE A 11 20.52 -6.20 11.14
CA PHE A 11 20.15 -4.82 11.55
C PHE A 11 19.87 -3.87 10.39
N VAL A 12 19.36 -4.38 9.27
CA VAL A 12 18.59 -3.52 8.35
C VAL A 12 17.14 -3.76 8.69
N SER A 13 16.61 -2.95 9.60
CA SER A 13 15.17 -2.81 9.81
C SER A 13 14.51 -2.68 8.44
N MET A 14 13.52 -3.53 8.18
CA MET A 14 12.68 -3.43 6.99
C MET A 14 11.89 -2.12 7.09
N ALA A 15 12.52 -1.00 6.71
CA ALA A 15 11.82 0.26 6.58
C ALA A 15 10.68 0.04 5.56
N ALA A 16 9.45 0.10 6.05
CA ALA A 16 8.25 -0.01 5.24
C ALA A 16 8.32 0.97 4.05
N ALA A 17 7.90 0.50 2.87
CA ALA A 17 7.99 1.27 1.62
C ALA A 17 7.20 2.58 1.73
N GLN A 18 7.90 3.71 1.66
CA GLN A 18 7.32 5.05 1.58
C GLN A 18 7.22 5.51 0.13
N PRO A 19 6.27 6.41 -0.21
CA PRO A 19 5.33 7.11 0.70
C PRO A 19 4.04 6.35 0.97
N TRP A 20 3.33 6.74 2.04
CA TRP A 20 1.93 6.36 2.29
C TRP A 20 0.98 7.47 1.88
N GLN A 21 -0.26 7.14 1.55
CA GLN A 21 -1.24 8.10 1.06
C GLN A 21 -2.64 7.86 1.62
N ILE A 22 -3.39 8.95 1.77
CA ILE A 22 -4.84 8.99 1.93
C ILE A 22 -5.36 9.86 0.80
N CYS A 23 -6.17 9.29 -0.09
CA CYS A 23 -6.87 10.05 -1.12
C CYS A 23 -8.28 10.35 -0.61
N GLY A 24 -8.66 11.62 -0.54
CA GLY A 24 -9.97 12.03 -0.04
C GLY A 24 -11.10 11.75 -1.03
N THR A 25 -12.33 12.00 -0.59
CA THR A 25 -13.56 11.71 -1.33
C THR A 25 -14.31 12.96 -1.80
N SER A 26 -13.71 14.16 -1.66
CA SER A 26 -14.34 15.43 -2.01
C SER A 26 -14.58 15.64 -3.52
N GLY A 27 -14.07 14.73 -4.33
CA GLY A 27 -14.28 14.68 -5.77
C GLY A 27 -12.98 14.80 -6.54
N ASN A 28 -13.08 14.70 -7.86
CA ASN A 28 -11.94 14.79 -8.76
C ASN A 28 -11.93 16.12 -9.51
N TYR A 29 -10.75 16.68 -9.74
CA TYR A 29 -10.55 17.76 -10.68
C TYR A 29 -10.21 17.20 -12.07
N THR A 30 -10.51 17.94 -13.13
CA THR A 30 -10.18 17.52 -14.50
C THR A 30 -8.80 18.00 -14.92
N ALA A 31 -8.18 17.33 -15.89
CA ALA A 31 -6.94 17.78 -16.49
C ALA A 31 -7.11 19.20 -17.08
N ASN A 32 -6.12 20.06 -16.85
CA ASN A 32 -6.10 21.47 -17.23
C ASN A 32 -7.20 22.34 -16.58
N SER A 33 -7.80 21.89 -15.48
CA SER A 33 -8.74 22.69 -14.69
C SER A 33 -8.06 23.83 -13.93
N ALA A 34 -8.86 24.83 -13.53
CA ALA A 34 -8.41 25.90 -12.63
C ALA A 34 -7.88 25.33 -11.31
N TYR A 35 -8.52 24.30 -10.75
CA TYR A 35 -8.03 23.59 -9.57
C TYR A 35 -6.62 23.01 -9.77
N GLN A 36 -6.36 22.33 -10.90
CA GLN A 36 -5.02 21.78 -11.17
C GLN A 36 -3.96 22.88 -11.31
N ALA A 37 -4.31 24.01 -11.94
CA ALA A 37 -3.43 25.17 -12.04
C ALA A 37 -3.13 25.76 -10.66
N ASN A 38 -4.15 25.93 -9.81
CA ASN A 38 -4.01 26.41 -8.44
C ASN A 38 -3.15 25.46 -7.59
N LEU A 39 -3.31 24.15 -7.74
CA LEU A 39 -2.48 23.14 -7.05
C LEU A 39 -1.01 23.23 -7.47
N LYS A 40 -0.73 23.48 -8.75
CA LYS A 40 0.64 23.68 -9.26
C LYS A 40 1.26 24.96 -8.67
N VAL A 41 0.50 26.04 -8.56
CA VAL A 41 0.95 27.29 -7.92
C VAL A 41 1.21 27.05 -6.43
N LEU A 42 0.31 26.39 -5.71
CA LEU A 42 0.50 26.03 -4.30
C LEU A 42 1.77 25.20 -4.10
N SER A 43 2.04 24.25 -5.01
CA SER A 43 3.28 23.48 -5.01
C SER A 43 4.52 24.36 -5.10
N THR A 44 4.53 25.36 -5.99
CA THR A 44 5.67 26.30 -6.10
C THR A 44 5.83 27.21 -4.87
N VAL A 45 4.72 27.62 -4.24
CA VAL A 45 4.76 28.40 -2.98
C VAL A 45 5.42 27.57 -1.88
N PHE A 46 4.98 26.33 -1.70
CA PHE A 46 5.50 25.46 -0.64
C PHE A 46 6.95 25.05 -0.88
N ASP A 47 7.34 24.88 -2.15
CA ASP A 47 8.72 24.57 -2.52
C ASP A 47 9.67 25.73 -2.19
N THR A 48 9.22 26.97 -2.41
CA THR A 48 9.93 28.19 -2.04
C THR A 48 10.00 28.33 -0.53
N ASP A 49 8.88 28.15 0.17
CA ASP A 49 8.84 28.18 1.63
C ASP A 49 9.77 27.15 2.26
N ALA A 50 9.76 25.90 1.78
CA ALA A 50 10.60 24.82 2.30
C ALA A 50 12.11 25.11 2.16
N SER A 51 12.50 25.91 1.16
CA SER A 51 13.90 26.27 0.91
C SER A 51 14.44 27.34 1.88
N VAL A 52 13.56 28.11 2.52
CA VAL A 52 13.92 29.25 3.40
C VAL A 52 13.38 29.07 4.83
N SER A 53 12.37 28.24 5.02
CA SER A 53 11.60 28.15 6.26
C SER A 53 12.42 27.54 7.40
N THR A 54 12.50 28.30 8.49
CA THR A 54 12.93 27.82 9.81
C THR A 54 11.79 27.25 10.62
N SER A 55 10.53 27.46 10.20
CA SER A 55 9.33 27.06 10.93
C SER A 55 9.00 25.58 10.78
N LEU A 56 9.65 24.84 9.88
CA LEU A 56 9.40 23.42 9.63
C LEU A 56 7.93 23.11 9.26
N PHE A 57 7.19 24.13 8.81
CA PHE A 57 5.78 24.02 8.47
C PHE A 57 5.39 25.07 7.44
N SER A 58 4.63 24.65 6.44
CA SER A 58 4.07 25.49 5.38
C SER A 58 2.56 25.34 5.39
N LYS A 59 1.83 26.44 5.26
CA LYS A 59 0.38 26.42 5.06
C LYS A 59 -0.05 27.57 4.17
N GLY A 60 -1.12 27.37 3.41
CA GLY A 60 -1.65 28.42 2.55
C GLY A 60 -2.80 27.95 1.69
N SER A 61 -3.35 28.88 0.93
CA SER A 61 -4.38 28.60 -0.07
C SER A 61 -4.11 29.36 -1.36
N VAL A 62 -4.57 28.80 -2.47
CA VAL A 62 -4.47 29.40 -3.80
C VAL A 62 -5.79 29.26 -4.55
N GLY A 63 -6.20 30.33 -5.24
CA GLY A 63 -7.42 30.35 -6.03
C GLY A 63 -8.60 30.98 -5.31
N ALA A 64 -9.78 30.87 -5.93
CA ALA A 64 -11.05 31.31 -5.40
C ALA A 64 -12.12 30.23 -5.64
N ALA A 65 -13.20 30.27 -4.85
CA ALA A 65 -14.27 29.28 -4.95
C ALA A 65 -14.87 29.25 -6.38
N PRO A 66 -15.13 28.07 -6.96
CA PRO A 66 -15.10 26.74 -6.34
C PRO A 66 -13.76 25.99 -6.46
N ASP A 67 -12.70 26.62 -6.97
CA ASP A 67 -11.42 25.98 -7.30
C ASP A 67 -10.29 26.34 -6.33
N THR A 68 -10.62 26.83 -5.13
CA THR A 68 -9.63 27.09 -4.07
C THR A 68 -8.95 25.78 -3.67
N VAL A 69 -7.62 25.82 -3.56
CA VAL A 69 -6.81 24.73 -3.02
C VAL A 69 -6.22 25.19 -1.70
N TYR A 70 -6.52 24.48 -0.63
CA TYR A 70 -5.92 24.66 0.69
C TYR A 70 -4.83 23.60 0.89
N GLY A 71 -3.71 23.97 1.50
CA GLY A 71 -2.61 23.04 1.75
C GLY A 71 -1.93 23.28 3.09
N VAL A 72 -1.38 22.19 3.62
CA VAL A 72 -0.50 22.19 4.79
C VAL A 72 0.61 21.16 4.58
N ALA A 73 1.83 21.50 5.03
CA ALA A 73 2.95 20.60 5.00
C ALA A 73 3.77 20.73 6.27
N LEU A 74 4.11 19.59 6.89
CA LEU A 74 4.92 19.51 8.11
C LEU A 74 6.22 18.78 7.80
N TYR A 75 7.35 19.40 8.15
CA TYR A 75 8.69 18.85 7.98
C TYR A 75 9.23 18.38 9.32
N ARG A 76 9.97 17.27 9.34
CA ARG A 76 10.50 16.70 10.57
C ARG A 76 11.56 17.60 11.22
N GLY A 77 11.57 17.71 12.54
CA GLY A 77 12.35 18.75 13.21
C GLY A 77 13.88 18.65 13.12
N ASP A 78 14.40 17.48 12.76
CA ASP A 78 15.81 17.16 12.58
C ASP A 78 16.32 17.38 11.14
N VAL A 79 15.44 17.69 10.18
CA VAL A 79 15.84 17.88 8.78
C VAL A 79 16.23 19.33 8.47
N ASN A 80 17.10 19.50 7.47
CA ASN A 80 17.52 20.82 6.98
C ASN A 80 16.63 21.29 5.81
N ALA A 81 16.73 22.57 5.43
CA ALA A 81 15.92 23.16 4.36
C ALA A 81 16.04 22.41 3.01
N SER A 82 17.23 21.90 2.68
CA SER A 82 17.44 21.11 1.45
C SER A 82 16.64 19.79 1.48
N ALA A 83 16.57 19.12 2.62
CA ALA A 83 15.78 17.91 2.81
C ALA A 83 14.27 18.21 2.84
N CYS A 84 13.84 19.34 3.45
CA CYS A 84 12.46 19.81 3.38
C CYS A 84 12.02 20.03 1.93
N HIS A 85 12.83 20.78 1.16
CA HIS A 85 12.61 21.07 -0.25
C HIS A 85 12.54 19.78 -1.10
N ALA A 86 13.51 18.87 -0.93
CA ALA A 86 13.48 17.59 -1.64
C ALA A 86 12.23 16.76 -1.29
N CYS A 87 11.82 16.75 -0.01
CA CYS A 87 10.67 16.00 0.46
C CYS A 87 9.36 16.59 -0.07
N ILE A 88 9.16 17.92 -0.02
CA ILE A 88 7.92 18.54 -0.48
C ILE A 88 7.72 18.39 -1.99
N ALA A 89 8.80 18.54 -2.77
CA ALA A 89 8.76 18.31 -4.21
C ALA A 89 8.42 16.85 -4.54
N ALA A 90 8.96 15.89 -3.78
CA ALA A 90 8.58 14.48 -3.90
C ALA A 90 7.13 14.24 -3.44
N ALA A 91 6.67 14.94 -2.42
CA ALA A 91 5.32 14.81 -1.87
C ALA A 91 4.26 15.27 -2.88
N PHE A 92 4.40 16.43 -3.51
CA PHE A 92 3.46 16.87 -4.55
C PHE A 92 3.43 15.90 -5.75
N ARG A 93 4.60 15.44 -6.23
CA ARG A 93 4.66 14.42 -7.29
C ARG A 93 4.02 13.11 -6.86
N GLY A 94 4.27 12.69 -5.62
CA GLY A 94 3.71 11.48 -5.02
C GLY A 94 2.20 11.56 -4.91
N ALA A 95 1.66 12.67 -4.41
CA ALA A 95 0.23 12.89 -4.28
C ALA A 95 -0.47 12.89 -5.66
N GLN A 96 0.12 13.55 -6.67
CA GLN A 96 -0.41 13.53 -8.03
C GLN A 96 -0.37 12.14 -8.69
N ARG A 97 0.60 11.30 -8.33
CA ARG A 97 0.73 9.92 -8.84
C ARG A 97 -0.19 8.93 -8.12
N LEU A 98 -0.27 9.04 -6.80
CA LEU A 98 -0.96 8.07 -5.94
C LEU A 98 -2.45 8.41 -5.75
N CYS A 99 -2.78 9.70 -5.75
CA CYS A 99 -4.14 10.24 -5.66
C CYS A 99 -4.45 11.05 -6.94
N ALA A 100 -4.27 10.41 -8.09
CA ALA A 100 -4.41 11.05 -9.39
C ALA A 100 -5.78 11.75 -9.52
N PHE A 101 -5.75 13.04 -9.86
CA PHE A 101 -6.93 13.90 -10.04
C PHE A 101 -7.81 14.12 -8.80
N SER A 102 -7.42 13.67 -7.61
CA SER A 102 -8.18 13.90 -6.38
C SER A 102 -8.09 15.35 -5.93
N LYS A 103 -9.22 15.97 -5.55
CA LYS A 103 -9.25 17.30 -4.91
C LYS A 103 -8.82 17.29 -3.44
N ASP A 104 -8.60 16.12 -2.86
CA ASP A 104 -8.09 15.99 -1.51
C ASP A 104 -7.08 14.84 -1.46
N ALA A 105 -5.87 15.11 -0.99
CA ALA A 105 -4.86 14.09 -0.82
C ALA A 105 -3.92 14.45 0.33
N THR A 106 -3.58 13.43 1.12
CA THR A 106 -2.53 13.48 2.13
C THR A 106 -1.49 12.42 1.82
N VAL A 107 -0.21 12.79 1.79
CA VAL A 107 0.92 11.87 1.61
C VAL A 107 1.93 12.01 2.72
N PHE A 108 2.46 10.87 3.17
CA PHE A 108 3.37 10.75 4.29
C PHE A 108 4.71 10.16 3.82
N TYR A 109 5.78 10.91 4.04
CA TYR A 109 7.17 10.48 3.92
C TYR A 109 7.82 10.46 5.30
N ASP A 110 9.01 9.87 5.45
CA ASP A 110 9.71 9.81 6.75
C ASP A 110 10.05 11.19 7.29
N THR A 111 10.33 12.12 6.38
CA THR A 111 10.86 13.45 6.66
C THR A 111 9.83 14.55 6.49
N CYS A 112 8.68 14.29 5.88
CA CYS A 112 7.60 15.29 5.76
C CYS A 112 6.23 14.67 5.49
N VAL A 113 5.19 15.46 5.78
CA VAL A 113 3.80 15.18 5.44
C VAL A 113 3.25 16.33 4.61
N LEU A 114 2.49 16.04 3.56
CA LEU A 114 1.77 17.02 2.75
C LEU A 114 0.30 16.66 2.72
N SER A 115 -0.57 17.63 2.93
CA SER A 115 -2.01 17.51 2.72
C SER A 115 -2.52 18.70 1.90
N PHE A 116 -3.36 18.44 0.91
CA PHE A 116 -4.11 19.48 0.21
C PHE A 116 -5.57 19.07 0.05
N SER A 117 -6.48 20.05 0.01
CA SER A 117 -7.92 19.84 -0.10
C SER A 117 -8.60 21.01 -0.80
N ASP A 118 -9.77 20.77 -1.42
CA ASP A 118 -10.70 21.83 -1.85
C ASP A 118 -11.55 22.37 -0.69
N LYS A 119 -11.49 21.74 0.48
CA LYS A 119 -12.07 22.23 1.73
C LYS A 119 -11.03 22.98 2.56
N ASP A 120 -11.48 23.94 3.35
CA ASP A 120 -10.57 24.70 4.22
C ASP A 120 -10.01 23.81 5.34
N ILE A 121 -8.72 23.47 5.22
CA ILE A 121 -7.94 22.70 6.20
C ILE A 121 -6.97 23.57 7.01
N LEU A 122 -7.05 24.90 6.84
CA LEU A 122 -6.20 25.86 7.54
C LEU A 122 -6.81 26.26 8.89
N ASP A 123 -8.14 26.29 8.98
CA ASP A 123 -8.87 26.66 10.19
C ASP A 123 -8.92 25.50 11.21
N MET A 124 -8.19 25.67 12.31
CA MET A 124 -8.18 24.72 13.43
C MET A 124 -9.40 24.82 14.35
N SER A 125 -10.23 25.87 14.23
CA SER A 125 -11.47 26.02 15.02
C SER A 125 -12.59 25.08 14.56
N LEU A 126 -12.53 24.60 13.31
CA LEU A 126 -13.38 23.50 12.84
C LEU A 126 -12.88 22.15 13.38
N ALA A 127 -11.57 22.00 13.59
CA ALA A 127 -10.97 20.82 14.20
C ALA A 127 -11.29 20.69 15.70
N SER A 128 -11.61 21.79 16.39
CA SER A 128 -12.05 21.77 17.79
C SER A 128 -13.52 21.40 17.99
N ARG A 129 -14.33 21.28 16.92
CA ARG A 129 -15.70 20.71 16.98
C ARG A 129 -15.72 19.19 16.80
N LEU A 130 -14.56 18.61 16.52
CA LEU A 130 -14.39 17.18 16.37
C LEU A 130 -13.92 16.64 17.71
N ASN A 131 -14.81 15.91 18.39
CA ASN A 131 -14.43 14.98 19.45
C ASN A 131 -13.16 14.23 19.01
N THR A 132 -12.27 13.99 19.97
CA THR A 132 -10.96 13.35 19.83
C THR A 132 -10.93 12.02 19.06
N SER A 133 -12.08 11.45 18.68
CA SER A 133 -12.21 10.34 17.73
C SER A 133 -12.11 10.74 16.25
N ALA A 134 -12.33 11.99 15.86
CA ALA A 134 -12.29 12.44 14.47
C ALA A 134 -10.97 13.13 14.07
N VAL A 135 -10.07 13.39 15.02
CA VAL A 135 -8.62 13.51 14.71
C VAL A 135 -8.08 12.17 14.19
N VAL A 136 -8.78 11.07 14.49
CA VAL A 136 -8.47 9.70 14.02
C VAL A 136 -8.99 9.44 12.60
N ASP A 137 -9.97 10.20 12.09
CA ASP A 137 -10.44 10.08 10.69
C ASP A 137 -9.42 10.61 9.67
N GLY A 138 -8.41 11.37 10.11
CA GLY A 138 -7.28 11.84 9.29
C GLY A 138 -5.90 11.38 9.79
N ALA A 139 -5.83 10.63 10.90
CA ALA A 139 -4.58 10.07 11.40
C ALA A 139 -4.36 8.70 10.74
N LEU A 140 -3.29 8.59 9.96
CA LEU A 140 -2.85 7.30 9.45
C LEU A 140 -2.11 6.59 10.59
N ILE A 141 -2.83 5.75 11.33
CA ILE A 141 -2.21 4.73 12.16
C ILE A 141 -1.59 3.74 11.17
N LEU A 142 -0.27 3.76 11.04
CA LEU A 142 0.43 2.69 10.33
C LEU A 142 0.33 1.43 11.18
N MET A 143 -0.80 0.72 11.07
CA MET A 143 -1.00 -0.63 11.63
C MET A 143 -0.09 -1.67 10.95
N ASN A 144 0.63 -1.28 9.89
CA ASN A 144 1.56 -2.14 9.17
C ASN A 144 2.90 -2.38 9.91
N ILE A 145 2.90 -2.19 11.22
CA ILE A 145 4.00 -2.50 12.14
C ILE A 145 3.64 -3.75 12.98
N THR A 146 2.49 -4.39 12.68
CA THR A 146 2.12 -5.69 13.24
C THR A 146 3.15 -6.79 12.94
N SER A 147 4.01 -6.59 11.94
CA SER A 147 5.16 -7.46 11.62
C SER A 147 6.47 -7.08 12.31
N GLU A 148 6.55 -5.97 13.04
CA GLU A 148 7.77 -5.66 13.80
C GLU A 148 7.98 -6.72 14.89
N PRO A 149 9.22 -7.18 15.08
CA PRO A 149 9.52 -8.15 16.11
C PRO A 149 9.17 -7.60 17.50
N MET A 150 8.85 -8.51 18.43
CA MET A 150 8.74 -8.14 19.83
C MET A 150 10.12 -7.74 20.39
N LEU A 151 10.12 -6.91 21.42
CA LEU A 151 11.32 -6.61 22.20
C LEU A 151 11.84 -7.89 22.86
N ALA A 152 13.16 -8.04 22.93
CA ALA A 152 13.78 -9.10 23.72
C ALA A 152 13.35 -8.92 25.19
N GLY A 153 12.83 -9.99 25.80
CA GLY A 153 12.28 -9.95 27.17
C GLY A 153 10.77 -9.70 27.25
N TRP A 154 10.07 -9.50 26.14
CA TRP A 154 8.60 -9.52 26.12
C TRP A 154 8.08 -10.97 26.12
N ASP A 155 7.55 -11.42 27.26
CA ASP A 155 6.91 -12.72 27.41
C ASP A 155 5.46 -12.53 27.89
N THR A 156 4.50 -12.85 27.02
CA THR A 156 3.07 -12.76 27.32
C THR A 156 2.62 -13.72 28.42
N ASN A 157 3.44 -14.75 28.73
CA ASN A 157 3.18 -15.70 29.81
C ASN A 157 3.79 -15.26 31.14
N ASN A 158 4.62 -14.21 31.15
CA ASN A 158 5.26 -13.67 32.35
C ASN A 158 4.81 -12.23 32.64
N GLN A 159 3.82 -12.11 33.53
CA GLN A 159 3.18 -10.84 33.87
C GLN A 159 4.15 -9.79 34.42
N SER A 160 5.24 -10.18 35.09
CA SER A 160 6.25 -9.25 35.61
C SER A 160 7.05 -8.56 34.49
N THR A 161 7.48 -9.32 33.48
CA THR A 161 8.22 -8.78 32.31
C THR A 161 7.35 -7.88 31.46
N THR A 162 6.09 -8.28 31.22
CA THR A 162 5.09 -7.47 30.51
C THR A 162 4.85 -6.13 31.23
N THR A 163 4.77 -6.15 32.56
CA THR A 163 4.54 -4.92 33.36
C THR A 163 5.75 -3.97 33.31
N ASN A 164 6.97 -4.48 33.41
CA ASN A 164 8.19 -3.65 33.36
C ASN A 164 8.39 -2.99 32.00
N VAL A 165 8.25 -3.74 30.89
CA VAL A 165 8.39 -3.20 29.54
C VAL A 165 7.28 -2.20 29.23
N THR A 166 6.05 -2.47 29.66
CA THR A 166 4.92 -1.54 29.49
C THR A 166 5.14 -0.25 30.29
N SER A 167 5.68 -0.35 31.51
CA SER A 167 6.04 0.81 32.33
C SER A 167 7.13 1.66 31.70
N LEU A 168 8.21 1.04 31.22
CA LEU A 168 9.29 1.71 30.51
C LEU A 168 8.77 2.42 29.25
N PHE A 169 7.95 1.75 28.46
CA PHE A 169 7.37 2.31 27.24
C PHE A 169 6.46 3.51 27.55
N LYS A 170 5.62 3.40 28.59
CA LYS A 170 4.78 4.51 29.06
C LYS A 170 5.62 5.71 29.51
N THR A 171 6.67 5.48 30.30
CA THR A 171 7.59 6.54 30.75
C THR A 171 8.29 7.21 29.57
N MET A 172 8.80 6.44 28.61
CA MET A 172 9.44 6.97 27.40
C MET A 172 8.47 7.88 26.61
N LEU A 173 7.24 7.45 26.39
CA LEU A 173 6.24 8.27 25.69
C LEU A 173 5.94 9.54 26.48
N SER A 174 5.72 9.43 27.79
CA SER A 174 5.48 10.57 28.68
C SER A 174 6.64 11.58 28.65
N ASP A 175 7.87 11.12 28.75
CA ASP A 175 9.08 11.94 28.70
C ASP A 175 9.22 12.62 27.32
N THR A 176 8.94 11.88 26.24
CA THR A 176 8.97 12.43 24.88
C THR A 176 8.00 13.60 24.75
N LEU A 177 6.76 13.42 25.24
CA LEU A 177 5.68 14.40 25.17
C LEU A 177 5.97 15.63 26.05
N ALA A 178 6.45 15.42 27.29
CA ALA A 178 6.74 16.49 28.23
C ALA A 178 7.74 17.51 27.68
N GLN A 179 8.67 17.07 26.81
CA GLN A 179 9.68 17.94 26.25
C GLN A 179 9.22 18.74 25.03
N VAL A 180 8.14 18.33 24.34
CA VAL A 180 7.73 18.97 23.06
C VAL A 180 7.46 20.46 23.22
N HIS A 181 6.80 20.85 24.30
CA HIS A 181 6.46 22.24 24.61
C HIS A 181 7.68 23.13 24.87
N PHE A 182 8.78 22.56 25.34
CA PHE A 182 9.99 23.34 25.64
C PHE A 182 10.85 23.62 24.41
N THR A 183 10.50 23.05 23.25
CA THR A 183 11.25 23.23 22.01
C THR A 183 10.61 24.29 21.13
N GLN A 184 11.43 25.21 20.60
CA GLN A 184 10.97 26.25 19.66
C GLN A 184 10.36 25.70 18.36
N LYS A 185 10.52 24.39 18.10
CA LYS A 185 10.10 23.71 16.87
C LYS A 185 8.94 22.74 17.10
N HIS A 186 8.39 22.69 18.31
CA HIS A 186 7.39 21.68 18.72
C HIS A 186 7.80 20.25 18.31
N TYR A 187 9.08 19.92 18.49
CA TYR A 187 9.71 18.68 18.10
C TYR A 187 10.66 18.22 19.19
N THR A 188 10.49 16.99 19.64
CA THR A 188 11.39 16.33 20.59
C THR A 188 11.86 15.02 20.01
N ALA A 189 13.15 14.74 20.17
CA ALA A 189 13.69 13.39 20.02
C ALA A 189 14.45 13.00 21.29
N ILE A 190 14.16 11.84 21.85
CA ILE A 190 14.84 11.33 23.05
C ILE A 190 15.49 9.99 22.78
N GLN A 191 16.43 9.64 23.65
CA GLN A 191 16.99 8.31 23.77
C GLN A 191 16.75 7.83 25.21
N VAL A 192 16.30 6.59 25.34
CA VAL A 192 16.12 5.92 26.64
C VAL A 192 16.96 4.66 26.67
N ASP A 193 17.86 4.62 27.65
CA ASP A 193 18.64 3.44 28.01
C ASP A 193 17.87 2.66 29.07
N ALA A 194 17.48 1.43 28.75
CA ALA A 194 16.67 0.59 29.63
C ALA A 194 17.50 -0.30 30.58
N ASP A 195 18.83 -0.14 30.57
CA ASP A 195 19.75 -1.03 31.27
C ASP A 195 19.82 -0.69 32.76
N ASP A 196 18.84 -1.16 33.53
CA ASP A 196 18.80 -1.09 35.00
C ASP A 196 19.49 -2.30 35.67
N GLY A 197 20.10 -3.19 34.88
CA GLY A 197 20.71 -4.44 35.34
C GLY A 197 19.72 -5.57 35.64
N SER A 198 18.40 -5.36 35.46
CA SER A 198 17.35 -6.37 35.71
C SER A 198 16.56 -6.77 34.45
N THR A 199 16.54 -5.95 33.40
CA THR A 199 15.80 -6.21 32.15
C THR A 199 16.66 -6.11 30.89
N THR A 200 16.48 -7.04 29.95
CA THR A 200 17.22 -7.15 28.67
C THR A 200 16.61 -6.29 27.55
N VAL A 201 16.01 -5.15 27.89
CA VAL A 201 15.33 -4.31 26.90
C VAL A 201 16.38 -3.51 26.11
N PRO A 202 16.38 -3.57 24.76
CA PRO A 202 17.31 -2.78 23.97
C PRO A 202 17.03 -1.28 24.11
N ARG A 203 18.06 -0.46 23.87
CA ARG A 203 17.95 1.00 23.78
C ARG A 203 16.81 1.41 22.83
N LEU A 204 16.01 2.38 23.27
CA LEU A 204 14.89 2.92 22.49
C LEU A 204 15.15 4.37 22.09
N TYR A 205 14.72 4.70 20.89
CA TYR A 205 14.70 6.06 20.33
C TYR A 205 13.25 6.45 20.12
N SER A 206 12.86 7.64 20.58
CA SER A 206 11.48 8.14 20.47
C SER A 206 11.47 9.58 19.98
N MET A 207 10.45 9.95 19.21
CA MET A 207 10.25 11.28 18.66
C MET A 207 8.78 11.63 18.64
N ALA A 208 8.46 12.85 19.05
CA ALA A 208 7.14 13.44 18.93
C ALA A 208 7.24 14.83 18.30
N GLN A 209 6.26 15.18 17.47
CA GLN A 209 6.19 16.48 16.81
C GLN A 209 4.75 16.93 16.64
N CYS A 210 4.49 18.22 16.82
CA CYS A 210 3.25 18.84 16.37
C CYS A 210 3.52 20.04 15.46
N ALA A 211 2.51 20.50 14.73
CA ALA A 211 2.62 21.64 13.85
C ALA A 211 2.84 22.93 14.67
N PRO A 212 3.76 23.82 14.25
CA PRO A 212 4.04 25.07 14.95
C PRO A 212 2.85 26.02 15.10
N ASP A 213 1.83 25.90 14.25
CA ASP A 213 0.64 26.75 14.32
C ASP A 213 -0.41 26.24 15.31
N MET A 214 -0.21 25.06 15.92
CA MET A 214 -1.07 24.55 16.99
C MET A 214 -0.81 25.27 18.31
N ILE A 215 -1.89 25.54 19.02
CA ILE A 215 -1.85 26.00 20.42
C ILE A 215 -1.35 24.85 21.30
N GLU A 216 -0.62 25.17 22.37
CA GLU A 216 0.00 24.21 23.28
C GLU A 216 -0.98 23.11 23.74
N ASP A 217 -2.17 23.46 24.24
CA ASP A 217 -3.16 22.47 24.71
C ASP A 217 -3.63 21.53 23.59
N ILE A 218 -3.79 22.02 22.36
CA ILE A 218 -4.21 21.22 21.22
C ILE A 218 -3.09 20.26 20.82
N CYS A 219 -1.84 20.76 20.79
CA CYS A 219 -0.66 19.94 20.53
C CYS A 219 -0.51 18.83 21.59
N TYR A 220 -0.63 19.17 22.87
CA TYR A 220 -0.54 18.21 23.97
C TYR A 220 -1.61 17.12 23.85
N ASN A 221 -2.87 17.50 23.68
CA ASN A 221 -3.98 16.56 23.54
C ASN A 221 -3.80 15.65 22.32
N CYS A 222 -3.33 16.19 21.20
CA CYS A 222 -3.05 15.43 19.99
C CYS A 222 -1.97 14.35 20.22
N LEU A 223 -0.85 14.74 20.84
CA LEU A 223 0.25 13.82 21.13
C LEU A 223 -0.11 12.83 22.24
N ASN A 224 -0.89 13.25 23.24
CA ASN A 224 -1.39 12.37 24.30
C ASN A 224 -2.28 11.27 23.71
N ASN A 225 -3.22 11.62 22.83
CA ASN A 225 -4.04 10.62 22.11
C ASN A 225 -3.17 9.69 21.27
N PHE A 226 -2.13 10.20 20.61
CA PHE A 226 -1.19 9.37 19.84
C PHE A 226 -0.40 8.42 20.76
N SER A 227 -0.05 8.87 21.96
CA SER A 227 0.60 8.02 22.97
C SER A 227 -0.32 6.90 23.44
N GLU A 228 -1.60 7.17 23.65
CA GLU A 228 -2.61 6.17 24.02
C GLU A 228 -2.81 5.14 22.90
N LEU A 229 -2.90 5.60 21.65
CA LEU A 229 -2.94 4.75 20.47
C LEU A 229 -1.68 3.89 20.35
N ALA A 230 -0.50 4.46 20.61
CA ALA A 230 0.75 3.73 20.60
C ALA A 230 0.82 2.66 21.71
N MET A 231 0.34 2.98 22.93
CA MET A 231 0.23 2.03 24.03
C MET A 231 -0.71 0.88 23.68
N ALA A 232 -1.87 1.17 23.08
CA ALA A 232 -2.86 0.16 22.73
C ALA A 232 -2.41 -0.78 21.61
N ASN A 233 -1.60 -0.30 20.65
CA ASN A 233 -1.29 -1.04 19.43
C ASN A 233 0.16 -1.56 19.35
N PHE A 234 1.11 -0.93 20.05
CA PHE A 234 2.54 -1.17 19.90
C PHE A 234 3.26 -1.61 21.19
N ALA A 235 2.56 -1.79 22.31
CA ALA A 235 3.17 -2.30 23.53
C ALA A 235 3.94 -3.61 23.27
N GLY A 236 5.22 -3.63 23.67
CA GLY A 236 6.12 -4.77 23.48
C GLY A 236 6.79 -4.90 22.10
N ARG A 237 6.49 -4.03 21.13
CA ARG A 237 7.09 -4.06 19.79
C ARG A 237 8.40 -3.27 19.72
N GLN A 238 9.30 -3.65 18.82
CA GLN A 238 10.59 -2.96 18.59
C GLN A 238 10.44 -1.57 17.93
N GLY A 239 9.28 -1.23 17.39
CA GLY A 239 9.02 0.09 16.83
C GLY A 239 7.53 0.33 16.61
N GLY A 240 7.17 1.59 16.39
CA GLY A 240 5.79 2.04 16.20
C GLY A 240 5.72 3.46 15.65
N ARG A 241 4.69 3.75 14.85
CA ARG A 241 4.46 5.07 14.24
C ARG A 241 2.97 5.40 14.24
N VAL A 242 2.64 6.60 14.72
CA VAL A 242 1.32 7.22 14.57
C VAL A 242 1.54 8.52 13.80
N LEU A 243 1.00 8.59 12.58
CA LEU A 243 1.20 9.73 11.69
C LEU A 243 -0.08 10.53 11.52
N GLY A 244 0.05 11.84 11.57
CA GLY A 244 -1.04 12.77 11.33
C GLY A 244 -0.52 13.98 10.56
N VAL A 245 -1.44 14.72 9.95
CA VAL A 245 -1.11 15.90 9.15
C VAL A 245 -0.36 16.95 9.98
N ARG A 246 -0.70 17.05 11.27
CA ARG A 246 -0.17 18.07 12.19
C ARG A 246 0.44 17.50 13.46
N CYS A 247 0.41 16.19 13.68
CA CYS A 247 1.04 15.54 14.83
C CYS A 247 1.68 14.23 14.38
N ASN A 248 2.83 13.89 14.91
CA ASN A 248 3.53 12.65 14.60
C ASN A 248 4.17 12.09 15.87
N LEU A 249 4.11 10.78 16.02
CA LEU A 249 4.77 10.03 17.09
C LEU A 249 5.47 8.81 16.49
N ARG A 250 6.74 8.61 16.80
CA ARG A 250 7.50 7.44 16.37
C ARG A 250 8.44 6.98 17.46
N TYR A 251 8.55 5.67 17.64
CA TYR A 251 9.66 5.07 18.37
C TYR A 251 10.23 3.87 17.62
N ASP A 252 11.47 3.52 17.94
CA ASP A 252 12.23 2.46 17.28
C ASP A 252 13.43 2.03 18.15
N THR A 253 13.93 0.81 17.94
CA THR A 253 15.21 0.36 18.53
C THR A 253 16.42 0.85 17.74
N SER A 254 16.22 1.28 16.49
CA SER A 254 17.26 1.89 15.65
C SER A 254 17.12 3.40 15.60
N LYS A 255 18.23 4.15 15.75
CA LYS A 255 18.20 5.61 15.66
C LYS A 255 17.75 6.05 14.27
N PHE A 256 16.70 6.87 14.19
CA PHE A 256 16.07 7.30 12.93
C PHE A 256 16.05 8.82 12.70
N TYR A 257 16.51 9.60 13.67
CA TYR A 257 16.62 11.05 13.58
C TYR A 257 18.08 11.50 13.56
N ALA A 258 18.34 12.64 12.91
CA ALA A 258 19.65 13.27 12.86
C ALA A 258 19.94 14.11 14.12
N GLY A 259 21.22 14.25 14.48
CA GLY A 259 21.66 15.04 15.64
C GLY A 259 21.69 14.25 16.97
N GLU A 260 22.03 14.95 18.05
CA GLU A 260 21.97 14.42 19.41
C GLU A 260 20.53 14.46 19.94
N PRO A 261 20.13 13.51 20.82
CA PRO A 261 18.81 13.56 21.44
C PRO A 261 18.64 14.87 22.21
N THR A 262 17.46 15.47 22.12
CA THR A 262 17.07 16.66 22.87
C THR A 262 17.16 16.43 24.38
N TRP A 263 16.94 15.18 24.80
CA TRP A 263 16.99 14.77 26.21
C TRP A 263 17.36 13.29 26.37
N THR A 264 18.11 12.97 27.43
CA THR A 264 18.49 11.60 27.83
C THR A 264 17.89 11.31 29.21
N SER A 265 16.98 10.34 29.28
CA SER A 265 16.45 9.86 30.57
C SER A 265 17.52 9.09 31.31
N GLY A 266 17.76 9.38 32.59
CA GLY A 266 18.68 8.63 33.47
C GLY A 266 19.98 9.32 33.89
N SER A 267 20.23 10.58 33.49
CA SER A 267 21.35 11.37 34.00
C SER A 267 20.83 12.52 34.88
N SER A 268 20.90 12.35 36.21
CA SER A 268 20.97 13.52 37.08
C SER A 268 22.37 14.12 36.94
N SER A 269 22.51 15.23 36.21
CA SER A 269 23.60 16.21 36.42
C SER A 269 23.42 17.47 35.56
N SER A 270 23.24 18.58 36.28
CA SER A 270 23.65 19.96 35.99
C SER A 270 24.26 20.29 34.62
N VAL A 271 23.58 21.21 33.94
CA VAL A 271 24.03 21.99 32.78
C VAL A 271 25.35 22.72 33.06
N VAL A 272 26.39 22.43 32.26
CA VAL A 272 27.57 23.29 32.06
C VAL A 272 27.86 23.38 30.55
N PRO A 273 28.09 24.58 29.98
CA PRO A 273 28.23 24.75 28.52
C PRO A 273 29.61 24.32 27.99
N PRO A 274 29.73 23.88 26.72
CA PRO A 274 30.97 23.32 26.19
C PRO A 274 31.94 24.41 25.71
N LYS A 275 33.23 24.24 26.05
CA LYS A 275 34.35 24.97 25.42
C LYS A 275 34.87 24.21 24.21
N HIS A 276 34.93 24.89 23.07
CA HIS A 276 35.55 24.40 21.84
C HIS A 276 37.05 24.09 22.00
N LYS A 277 37.49 22.96 21.45
CA LYS A 277 38.88 22.74 21.01
C LYS A 277 38.88 22.19 19.58
N LYS A 278 39.72 22.78 18.72
CA LYS A 278 39.95 22.39 17.32
C LYS A 278 40.70 21.06 17.22
N PRO A 279 40.46 20.22 16.20
CA PRO A 279 41.26 19.03 15.95
C PRO A 279 42.41 19.32 15.00
N ARG A 280 43.54 18.65 15.20
CA ARG A 280 44.68 18.66 14.29
C ARG A 280 45.16 17.23 14.07
N THR A 281 44.54 16.50 13.13
CA THR A 281 45.11 15.25 12.59
C THR A 281 44.41 14.83 11.28
N ARG A 282 44.93 15.28 10.13
CA ARG A 282 44.53 14.83 8.78
C ARG A 282 45.69 14.06 8.13
N VAL A 283 46.05 12.88 8.64
CA VAL A 283 46.94 11.94 7.90
C VAL A 283 46.60 10.46 8.15
N LEU A 284 46.03 10.09 9.30
CA LEU A 284 45.71 8.67 9.63
C LEU A 284 44.40 8.12 9.05
N VAL A 285 43.47 8.97 8.60
CA VAL A 285 42.13 8.56 8.14
C VAL A 285 42.17 7.88 6.76
N ILE A 286 43.08 8.28 5.87
CA ILE A 286 43.10 7.80 4.48
C ILE A 286 43.56 6.32 4.40
N ALA A 287 44.46 5.88 5.29
CA ALA A 287 45.00 4.54 5.29
C ALA A 287 44.01 3.45 5.76
N LEU A 288 43.02 3.80 6.59
CA LEU A 288 42.00 2.88 7.09
C LEU A 288 40.72 2.92 6.24
N VAL A 289 40.36 4.07 5.68
CA VAL A 289 39.11 4.25 4.92
C VAL A 289 39.20 3.62 3.52
N ALA A 290 40.35 3.69 2.85
CA ALA A 290 40.51 3.11 1.52
C ALA A 290 40.28 1.58 1.45
N PRO A 291 40.87 0.74 2.33
CA PRO A 291 40.61 -0.70 2.29
C PRO A 291 39.18 -1.08 2.72
N LEU A 292 38.57 -0.33 3.65
CA LEU A 292 37.16 -0.55 4.03
C LEU A 292 36.20 -0.18 2.89
N LEU A 293 36.48 0.89 2.16
CA LEU A 293 35.69 1.29 0.99
C LEU A 293 35.85 0.27 -0.16
N ALA A 294 37.07 -0.22 -0.40
CA ALA A 294 37.31 -1.27 -1.39
C ALA A 294 36.57 -2.57 -1.04
N LEU A 295 36.59 -2.99 0.23
CA LEU A 295 35.82 -4.15 0.70
C LEU A 295 34.32 -3.94 0.54
N PHE A 296 33.80 -2.76 0.87
CA PHE A 296 32.39 -2.42 0.70
C PHE A 296 31.97 -2.49 -0.77
N ILE A 297 32.79 -1.97 -1.69
CA ILE A 297 32.55 -2.06 -3.14
C ILE A 297 32.57 -3.52 -3.60
N CYS A 298 33.53 -4.33 -3.15
CA CYS A 298 33.58 -5.77 -3.49
C CYS A 298 32.34 -6.52 -3.00
N VAL A 299 31.82 -6.18 -1.82
CA VAL A 299 30.57 -6.75 -1.28
C VAL A 299 29.38 -6.33 -2.13
N LEU A 300 29.27 -5.05 -2.52
CA LEU A 300 28.21 -4.58 -3.41
C LEU A 300 28.26 -5.27 -4.78
N VAL A 301 29.45 -5.42 -5.37
CA VAL A 301 29.64 -6.13 -6.64
C VAL A 301 29.26 -7.61 -6.49
N TYR A 302 29.67 -8.27 -5.41
CA TYR A 302 29.27 -9.65 -5.13
C TYR A 302 27.75 -9.80 -5.01
N PHE A 303 27.07 -8.92 -4.27
CA PHE A 303 25.60 -8.95 -4.17
C PHE A 303 24.91 -8.62 -5.50
N ALA A 304 25.46 -7.70 -6.30
CA ALA A 304 24.95 -7.38 -7.62
C ALA A 304 25.08 -8.58 -8.58
N LEU A 305 26.25 -9.23 -8.62
CA LEU A 305 26.49 -10.44 -9.40
C LEU A 305 25.59 -11.59 -8.94
N ARG A 306 25.42 -11.78 -7.62
CA ARG A 306 24.55 -12.83 -7.08
C ARG A 306 23.07 -12.56 -7.40
N ARG A 307 22.63 -11.31 -7.38
CA ARG A 307 21.28 -10.91 -7.82
C ARG A 307 21.10 -11.13 -9.32
N HIS A 308 22.12 -10.84 -10.12
CA HIS A 308 22.11 -11.09 -11.57
C HIS A 308 21.96 -12.57 -11.89
N ILE A 309 22.83 -13.42 -11.32
CA ILE A 309 22.81 -14.88 -11.51
C ILE A 309 21.48 -15.47 -11.05
N LYS A 310 20.94 -15.03 -9.89
CA LYS A 310 19.64 -15.50 -9.40
C LYS A 310 18.48 -15.04 -10.31
N GLY A 311 18.58 -13.84 -10.90
CA GLY A 311 17.63 -13.34 -11.89
C GLY A 311 17.61 -14.21 -13.15
N GLU A 312 18.79 -14.55 -13.68
CA GLU A 312 18.93 -15.43 -14.86
C GLU A 312 18.38 -16.83 -14.58
N MET A 313 18.69 -17.43 -13.42
CA MET A 313 18.14 -18.74 -13.05
C MET A 313 16.61 -18.73 -12.99
N ASN A 314 16.00 -17.71 -12.37
CA ASN A 314 14.54 -17.58 -12.28
C ASN A 314 13.90 -17.39 -13.66
N ALA A 315 14.55 -16.62 -14.56
CA ALA A 315 14.05 -16.43 -15.92
C ALA A 315 14.07 -17.75 -16.71
N LEU A 316 15.11 -18.56 -16.53
CA LEU A 316 15.23 -19.87 -17.17
C LEU A 316 14.18 -20.88 -16.67
N GLU A 317 13.86 -20.84 -15.37
CA GLU A 317 12.78 -21.64 -14.78
C GLU A 317 11.40 -21.20 -15.29
N ASP A 318 11.19 -19.89 -15.45
CA ASP A 318 9.95 -19.33 -16.00
C ASP A 318 9.73 -19.71 -17.45
N GLU A 319 10.78 -19.62 -18.28
CA GLU A 319 10.72 -20.08 -19.66
C GLU A 319 10.40 -21.57 -19.72
N ALA A 320 11.08 -22.40 -18.92
CA ALA A 320 10.82 -23.84 -18.87
C ALA A 320 9.37 -24.18 -18.47
N LEU A 321 8.77 -23.42 -17.55
CA LEU A 321 7.36 -23.56 -17.18
C LEU A 321 6.42 -23.27 -18.35
N ILE A 322 6.66 -22.19 -19.10
CA ILE A 322 5.79 -21.73 -20.18
C ILE A 322 5.87 -22.68 -21.38
N TRP A 323 7.08 -23.01 -21.83
CA TRP A 323 7.29 -24.00 -22.91
C TRP A 323 6.75 -25.38 -22.53
N GLY A 324 6.85 -25.75 -21.26
CA GLY A 324 6.26 -26.98 -20.73
C GLY A 324 4.73 -27.03 -20.78
N LEU A 325 4.05 -25.87 -20.82
CA LEU A 325 2.59 -25.80 -20.94
C LEU A 325 2.12 -25.89 -22.39
N GLU A 326 2.82 -25.23 -23.31
CA GLU A 326 2.54 -25.35 -24.75
C GLU A 326 2.66 -26.80 -25.24
N GLY A 327 3.70 -27.53 -24.80
CA GLY A 327 3.85 -28.95 -25.13
C GLY A 327 2.81 -29.89 -24.50
N ARG A 328 2.02 -29.42 -23.52
CA ARG A 328 1.04 -30.24 -22.75
C ARG A 328 -0.41 -29.91 -23.04
N SER A 329 -0.71 -28.78 -23.65
CA SER A 329 -2.07 -28.33 -23.92
C SER A 329 -2.20 -27.95 -25.39
N SER A 330 -3.00 -28.71 -26.14
CA SER A 330 -3.26 -28.46 -27.57
C SER A 330 -4.01 -27.16 -27.85
N GLU A 331 -4.49 -26.47 -26.81
CA GLU A 331 -5.28 -25.25 -26.92
C GLU A 331 -4.57 -24.00 -26.38
N PHE A 332 -3.35 -24.14 -25.86
CA PHE A 332 -2.54 -23.03 -25.37
C PHE A 332 -1.39 -22.75 -26.33
N THR A 333 -1.23 -21.52 -26.78
CA THR A 333 -0.19 -21.11 -27.74
C THR A 333 0.71 -20.03 -27.14
N ILE A 334 2.02 -20.13 -27.40
CA ILE A 334 2.95 -19.03 -27.13
C ILE A 334 3.02 -18.15 -28.38
N TYR A 335 2.62 -16.88 -28.24
CA TYR A 335 2.63 -15.92 -29.33
C TYR A 335 3.89 -15.05 -29.28
N ASP A 336 4.43 -14.73 -30.45
CA ASP A 336 5.50 -13.74 -30.57
C ASP A 336 4.95 -12.34 -30.30
N PHE A 337 5.77 -11.47 -29.70
CA PHE A 337 5.36 -10.09 -29.40
C PHE A 337 4.94 -9.33 -30.67
N SER A 338 5.58 -9.60 -31.81
CA SER A 338 5.21 -9.00 -33.10
C SER A 338 3.79 -9.37 -33.55
N GLN A 339 3.37 -10.62 -33.33
CA GLN A 339 2.02 -11.07 -33.67
C GLN A 339 0.97 -10.35 -32.81
N VAL A 340 1.26 -10.19 -31.52
CA VAL A 340 0.38 -9.45 -30.59
C VAL A 340 0.33 -7.97 -30.95
N LEU A 341 1.47 -7.39 -31.34
CA LEU A 341 1.57 -5.99 -31.75
C LEU A 341 0.75 -5.72 -33.01
N GLU A 342 0.85 -6.59 -34.02
CA GLU A 342 0.04 -6.51 -35.24
C GLU A 342 -1.44 -6.69 -34.93
N ALA A 343 -1.80 -7.71 -34.14
CA ALA A 343 -3.20 -8.00 -33.82
C ALA A 343 -3.90 -6.88 -33.04
N THR A 344 -3.15 -6.05 -32.29
CA THR A 344 -3.71 -4.97 -31.47
C THR A 344 -3.56 -3.58 -32.10
N ASP A 345 -3.05 -3.50 -33.33
CA ASP A 345 -2.65 -2.24 -33.98
C ASP A 345 -1.73 -1.40 -33.06
N ASN A 346 -0.60 -1.99 -32.69
CA ASN A 346 0.39 -1.39 -31.79
C ASN A 346 -0.17 -0.96 -30.41
N PHE A 347 -1.10 -1.73 -29.86
CA PHE A 347 -1.83 -1.38 -28.63
C PHE A 347 -2.51 0.00 -28.72
N SER A 348 -3.13 0.30 -29.86
CA SER A 348 -3.87 1.54 -30.09
C SER A 348 -4.88 1.80 -28.95
N GLU A 349 -4.97 3.05 -28.49
CA GLU A 349 -5.94 3.43 -27.46
C GLU A 349 -7.40 3.26 -27.96
N GLU A 350 -7.64 3.26 -29.27
CA GLU A 350 -8.97 2.95 -29.84
C GLU A 350 -9.40 1.51 -29.56
N ASN A 351 -8.43 0.59 -29.47
CA ASN A 351 -8.66 -0.81 -29.15
C ASN A 351 -8.73 -1.06 -27.63
N LYS A 352 -8.55 -0.06 -26.78
CA LYS A 352 -8.53 -0.26 -25.33
C LYS A 352 -9.92 -0.58 -24.78
N LEU A 353 -10.06 -1.76 -24.19
CA LEU A 353 -11.30 -2.23 -23.58
C LEU A 353 -11.46 -1.73 -22.13
N GLY A 354 -10.34 -1.56 -21.42
CA GLY A 354 -10.32 -1.10 -20.05
C GLY A 354 -8.93 -1.14 -19.43
N GLN A 355 -8.79 -0.62 -18.22
CA GLN A 355 -7.54 -0.65 -17.47
C GLN A 355 -7.84 -0.84 -15.98
N GLY A 356 -7.31 -1.92 -15.40
CA GLY A 356 -7.41 -2.22 -13.98
C GLY A 356 -6.06 -2.10 -13.26
N GLY A 357 -6.01 -2.55 -12.00
CA GLY A 357 -4.76 -2.59 -11.21
C GLY A 357 -3.66 -3.46 -11.80
N PHE A 358 -3.99 -4.31 -12.78
CA PHE A 358 -3.10 -5.28 -13.41
C PHE A 358 -2.55 -4.83 -14.77
N GLY A 359 -3.05 -3.71 -15.30
CA GLY A 359 -2.66 -3.18 -16.60
C GLY A 359 -3.83 -3.00 -17.56
N PRO A 360 -3.54 -2.44 -18.76
CA PRO A 360 -4.54 -2.25 -19.80
C PRO A 360 -4.91 -3.56 -20.52
N VAL A 361 -6.16 -3.63 -20.98
CA VAL A 361 -6.69 -4.71 -21.83
C VAL A 361 -7.10 -4.10 -23.17
N TYR A 362 -6.66 -4.72 -24.26
CA TYR A 362 -6.93 -4.28 -25.63
C TYR A 362 -7.73 -5.34 -26.39
N LYS A 363 -8.60 -4.90 -27.28
CA LYS A 363 -9.16 -5.73 -28.34
C LYS A 363 -8.09 -5.97 -29.38
N GLY A 364 -8.04 -7.18 -29.92
CA GLY A 364 -7.21 -7.49 -31.08
C GLY A 364 -7.93 -8.43 -32.04
N ARG A 365 -7.34 -8.60 -33.20
CA ARG A 365 -7.77 -9.57 -34.21
C ARG A 365 -6.55 -10.20 -34.87
N PHE A 366 -6.44 -11.52 -34.80
CA PHE A 366 -5.40 -12.24 -35.53
C PHE A 366 -5.72 -12.33 -37.04
N PRO A 367 -4.72 -12.64 -37.90
CA PRO A 367 -4.91 -12.72 -39.35
C PRO A 367 -5.95 -13.74 -39.82
N ASP A 368 -6.18 -14.79 -39.02
CA ASP A 368 -7.22 -15.81 -39.24
C ASP A 368 -8.64 -15.32 -38.93
N GLY A 369 -8.77 -14.07 -38.45
CA GLY A 369 -10.02 -13.42 -38.10
C GLY A 369 -10.43 -13.61 -36.65
N LEU A 370 -9.67 -14.36 -35.83
CA LEU A 370 -9.99 -14.59 -34.42
C LEU A 370 -9.89 -13.29 -33.61
N GLU A 371 -11.02 -12.89 -33.01
CA GLU A 371 -11.04 -11.74 -32.10
C GLU A 371 -10.56 -12.14 -30.70
N ILE A 372 -9.69 -11.30 -30.12
CA ILE A 372 -9.01 -11.58 -28.86
C ILE A 372 -9.09 -10.39 -27.90
N ALA A 373 -8.95 -10.68 -26.60
CA ALA A 373 -8.68 -9.71 -25.56
C ALA A 373 -7.24 -9.89 -25.05
N VAL A 374 -6.45 -8.83 -25.12
CA VAL A 374 -5.01 -8.82 -24.84
C VAL A 374 -4.76 -8.03 -23.55
N LYS A 375 -4.47 -8.73 -22.46
CA LYS A 375 -4.14 -8.14 -21.16
C LYS A 375 -2.62 -7.99 -21.05
N ARG A 376 -2.13 -6.74 -21.14
CA ARG A 376 -0.70 -6.42 -21.03
C ARG A 376 -0.38 -6.08 -19.58
N LEU A 377 0.36 -6.95 -18.90
CA LEU A 377 0.65 -6.78 -17.48
C LEU A 377 1.76 -5.75 -17.26
N ALA A 378 1.65 -4.98 -16.18
CA ALA A 378 2.63 -3.94 -15.86
C ALA A 378 4.03 -4.54 -15.57
N SER A 379 4.99 -4.20 -16.43
CA SER A 379 6.36 -4.74 -16.48
C SER A 379 7.27 -4.37 -15.29
N HIS A 380 6.86 -3.43 -14.42
CA HIS A 380 7.67 -2.89 -13.32
C HIS A 380 7.18 -3.30 -11.91
N SER A 381 6.25 -4.26 -11.80
CA SER A 381 5.79 -4.76 -10.51
C SER A 381 6.13 -6.23 -10.32
N GLY A 382 6.74 -6.60 -9.18
CA GLY A 382 6.93 -8.03 -8.81
C GLY A 382 5.60 -8.79 -8.64
N GLN A 383 4.50 -8.05 -8.49
CA GLN A 383 3.14 -8.55 -8.44
C GLN A 383 2.65 -9.03 -9.81
N GLY A 384 2.84 -8.25 -10.89
CA GLY A 384 2.38 -8.61 -12.23
C GLY A 384 2.99 -9.91 -12.76
N LEU A 385 4.27 -10.18 -12.47
CA LEU A 385 4.90 -11.46 -12.82
C LEU A 385 4.31 -12.65 -12.03
N THR A 386 3.96 -12.43 -10.76
CA THR A 386 3.35 -13.48 -9.93
C THR A 386 1.94 -13.82 -10.43
N GLU A 387 1.17 -12.81 -10.80
CA GLU A 387 -0.18 -12.97 -11.36
C GLU A 387 -0.14 -13.62 -12.73
N PHE A 388 0.77 -13.21 -13.61
CA PHE A 388 1.01 -13.86 -14.90
C PHE A 388 1.21 -15.37 -14.75
N LYS A 389 2.10 -15.78 -13.82
CA LYS A 389 2.36 -17.19 -13.53
C LYS A 389 1.13 -17.89 -12.98
N ASN A 390 0.41 -17.26 -12.06
CA ASN A 390 -0.82 -17.84 -11.52
C ASN A 390 -1.85 -18.09 -12.63
N GLU A 391 -2.13 -17.09 -13.47
CA GLU A 391 -3.12 -17.19 -14.54
C GLU A 391 -2.76 -18.28 -15.54
N ILE A 392 -1.51 -18.36 -15.98
CA ILE A 392 -1.04 -19.38 -16.93
C ILE A 392 -1.05 -20.78 -16.29
N GLN A 393 -0.68 -20.92 -15.01
CA GLN A 393 -0.71 -22.22 -14.34
C GLN A 393 -2.12 -22.75 -14.09
N LEU A 394 -3.09 -21.83 -13.91
CA LEU A 394 -4.49 -22.11 -13.58
C LEU A 394 -5.37 -22.21 -14.81
N ILE A 395 -5.58 -21.10 -15.54
CA ILE A 395 -6.58 -21.04 -16.62
C ILE A 395 -6.21 -21.95 -17.79
N ALA A 396 -4.92 -22.12 -18.11
CA ALA A 396 -4.51 -23.01 -19.20
C ALA A 396 -4.97 -24.47 -19.00
N LYS A 397 -5.41 -24.84 -17.79
CA LYS A 397 -5.91 -26.18 -17.44
C LYS A 397 -7.40 -26.20 -17.08
N LEU A 398 -8.07 -25.05 -17.11
CA LEU A 398 -9.48 -24.92 -16.75
C LEU A 398 -10.28 -24.64 -18.02
N GLN A 399 -11.26 -25.50 -18.29
CA GLN A 399 -12.15 -25.37 -19.43
C GLN A 399 -13.57 -25.59 -18.96
N HIS A 400 -14.40 -24.55 -19.09
CA HIS A 400 -15.80 -24.59 -18.72
C HIS A 400 -16.53 -23.46 -19.45
N THR A 401 -17.80 -23.66 -19.78
CA THR A 401 -18.63 -22.68 -20.51
C THR A 401 -18.77 -21.35 -19.77
N ASN A 402 -18.76 -21.38 -18.43
CA ASN A 402 -18.84 -20.21 -17.56
C ASN A 402 -17.48 -19.68 -17.05
N LEU A 403 -16.37 -20.06 -17.67
CA LEU A 403 -15.05 -19.48 -17.39
C LEU A 403 -14.49 -18.85 -18.66
N VAL A 404 -13.77 -17.73 -18.53
CA VAL A 404 -13.10 -17.11 -19.66
C VAL A 404 -11.94 -17.99 -20.11
N ARG A 405 -11.88 -18.25 -21.42
CA ARG A 405 -10.84 -19.04 -22.06
C ARG A 405 -9.58 -18.22 -22.30
N LEU A 406 -8.44 -18.73 -21.85
CA LEU A 406 -7.11 -18.24 -22.20
C LEU A 406 -6.62 -19.02 -23.43
N TYR A 407 -6.37 -18.32 -24.53
CA TYR A 407 -5.78 -18.91 -25.74
C TYR A 407 -4.26 -19.05 -25.63
N GLY A 408 -3.61 -18.18 -24.87
CA GLY A 408 -2.16 -18.20 -24.82
C GLY A 408 -1.52 -17.04 -24.08
N CYS A 409 -0.21 -16.94 -24.21
CA CYS A 409 0.55 -15.82 -23.67
C CYS A 409 1.66 -15.37 -24.63
N CYS A 410 2.17 -14.16 -24.39
CA CYS A 410 3.45 -13.71 -24.91
C CYS A 410 4.38 -13.45 -23.71
N TYR A 411 5.56 -14.07 -23.74
CA TYR A 411 6.60 -13.92 -22.73
C TYR A 411 7.92 -13.58 -23.44
N GLN A 412 8.24 -12.30 -23.55
CA GLN A 412 9.46 -11.85 -24.23
C GLN A 412 10.07 -10.65 -23.51
N GLY A 413 11.29 -10.82 -22.97
CA GLY A 413 11.95 -9.77 -22.18
C GLY A 413 11.08 -9.25 -21.03
N GLN A 414 10.75 -7.95 -21.04
CA GLN A 414 9.87 -7.33 -20.05
C GLN A 414 8.37 -7.49 -20.35
N GLU A 415 7.99 -7.97 -21.53
CA GLU A 415 6.59 -8.14 -21.92
C GLU A 415 6.03 -9.44 -21.32
N LYS A 416 4.89 -9.28 -20.64
CA LYS A 416 4.10 -10.35 -20.02
C LYS A 416 2.65 -10.11 -20.39
N ILE A 417 2.17 -10.88 -21.36
CA ILE A 417 0.88 -10.62 -22.01
C ILE A 417 0.06 -11.90 -22.01
N LEU A 418 -1.22 -11.77 -21.65
CA LEU A 418 -2.20 -12.86 -21.67
C LEU A 418 -3.22 -12.60 -22.78
N ILE A 419 -3.52 -13.63 -23.57
CA ILE A 419 -4.42 -13.57 -24.72
C ILE A 419 -5.65 -14.43 -24.41
N TYR A 420 -6.81 -13.79 -24.30
CA TYR A 420 -8.10 -14.43 -24.00
C TYR A 420 -9.05 -14.37 -25.19
N GLU A 421 -10.12 -15.15 -25.10
CA GLU A 421 -11.32 -14.92 -25.92
C GLU A 421 -11.86 -13.51 -25.72
N TYR A 422 -12.27 -12.88 -26.83
CA TYR A 422 -12.96 -11.60 -26.77
C TYR A 422 -14.45 -11.79 -26.42
N LEU A 423 -14.92 -11.03 -25.42
CA LEU A 423 -16.32 -11.07 -24.98
C LEU A 423 -17.00 -9.72 -25.28
N PRO A 424 -17.97 -9.67 -26.21
CA PRO A 424 -18.48 -8.41 -26.75
C PRO A 424 -19.38 -7.65 -25.77
N ASN A 425 -20.05 -8.34 -24.86
CA ASN A 425 -20.99 -7.74 -23.92
C ASN A 425 -20.32 -7.30 -22.61
N LYS A 426 -19.02 -6.99 -22.61
CA LYS A 426 -18.29 -6.39 -21.46
C LYS A 426 -18.52 -7.14 -20.14
N SER A 427 -18.36 -6.46 -19.02
CA SER A 427 -18.54 -6.98 -17.66
C SER A 427 -19.95 -6.74 -17.12
N LEU A 428 -20.38 -7.56 -16.16
CA LEU A 428 -21.72 -7.51 -15.57
C LEU A 428 -22.02 -6.17 -14.89
N ASP A 429 -21.02 -5.59 -14.22
CA ASP A 429 -21.12 -4.28 -13.54
C ASP A 429 -21.50 -3.13 -14.49
N PHE A 430 -21.19 -3.26 -15.79
CA PHE A 430 -21.58 -2.31 -16.84
C PHE A 430 -23.10 -2.23 -17.01
N PHE A 431 -23.83 -3.31 -16.71
CA PHE A 431 -25.29 -3.38 -16.87
C PHE A 431 -26.03 -3.22 -15.56
N ILE A 432 -25.57 -3.87 -14.49
CA ILE A 432 -26.37 -3.97 -13.26
C ILE A 432 -26.34 -2.69 -12.40
N PHE A 433 -25.38 -1.79 -12.61
CA PHE A 433 -25.24 -0.56 -11.81
C PHE A 433 -25.63 0.72 -12.56
N ASP A 434 -26.02 0.63 -13.83
CA ASP A 434 -26.54 1.76 -14.58
C ASP A 434 -28.05 1.60 -14.77
N GLU A 435 -28.82 2.53 -14.21
CA GLU A 435 -30.29 2.53 -14.25
C GLU A 435 -30.85 2.49 -15.68
N THR A 436 -30.14 3.04 -16.67
CA THR A 436 -30.54 3.00 -18.09
C THR A 436 -30.28 1.64 -18.74
N ARG A 437 -29.30 0.87 -18.24
CA ARG A 437 -28.86 -0.42 -18.82
C ARG A 437 -29.39 -1.61 -18.06
N THR A 438 -29.81 -1.45 -16.81
CA THR A 438 -30.44 -2.49 -15.99
C THR A 438 -31.69 -3.08 -16.66
N ALA A 439 -32.38 -2.31 -17.50
CA ALA A 439 -33.51 -2.79 -18.31
C ALA A 439 -33.13 -3.83 -19.39
N LEU A 440 -31.85 -3.91 -19.78
CA LEU A 440 -31.37 -4.90 -20.77
C LEU A 440 -31.19 -6.30 -20.16
N ILE A 441 -31.11 -6.38 -18.83
CA ILE A 441 -31.00 -7.63 -18.06
C ILE A 441 -32.24 -7.77 -17.17
N ASP A 442 -33.28 -8.34 -17.76
CA ASP A 442 -34.50 -8.71 -17.06
C ASP A 442 -34.25 -9.79 -15.99
N TRP A 443 -35.28 -10.09 -15.21
CA TRP A 443 -35.16 -11.03 -14.11
C TRP A 443 -34.72 -12.44 -14.55
N ASN A 444 -35.19 -12.92 -15.71
CA ASN A 444 -34.83 -14.23 -16.22
C ASN A 444 -33.34 -14.29 -16.59
N LYS A 445 -32.82 -13.23 -17.24
CA LYS A 445 -31.39 -13.10 -17.52
C LYS A 445 -30.57 -13.02 -16.24
N ARG A 446 -31.04 -12.29 -15.22
CA ARG A 446 -30.36 -12.22 -13.91
C ARG A 446 -30.25 -13.60 -13.26
N LEU A 447 -31.33 -14.39 -13.28
CA LEU A 447 -31.32 -15.76 -12.78
C LEU A 447 -30.36 -16.65 -13.57
N ALA A 448 -30.37 -16.58 -14.91
CA ALA A 448 -29.45 -17.33 -15.75
C ALA A 448 -27.98 -16.94 -15.49
N ILE A 449 -27.71 -15.65 -15.23
CA ILE A 449 -26.38 -15.15 -14.86
C ILE A 449 -25.96 -15.70 -13.49
N ILE A 450 -26.83 -15.65 -12.48
CA ILE A 450 -26.53 -16.21 -11.14
C ILE A 450 -26.22 -17.70 -11.24
N ASP A 451 -27.05 -18.44 -11.98
CA ASP A 451 -26.88 -19.88 -12.18
C ASP A 451 -25.57 -20.20 -12.92
N GLY A 452 -25.26 -19.50 -14.01
CA GLY A 452 -24.01 -19.70 -14.73
C GLY A 452 -22.76 -19.37 -13.89
N ILE A 453 -22.81 -18.33 -13.06
CA ILE A 453 -21.71 -18.03 -12.11
C ILE A 453 -21.56 -19.18 -11.09
N ALA A 454 -22.67 -19.68 -10.55
CA ALA A 454 -22.66 -20.79 -9.60
C ALA A 454 -22.09 -22.07 -10.22
N GLN A 455 -22.45 -22.37 -11.48
CA GLN A 455 -21.88 -23.50 -12.23
C GLN A 455 -20.37 -23.35 -12.42
N GLY A 456 -19.90 -22.14 -12.80
CA GLY A 456 -18.46 -21.84 -12.92
C GLY A 456 -17.70 -22.04 -11.60
N LEU A 457 -18.24 -21.55 -10.48
CA LEU A 457 -17.64 -21.76 -9.15
C LEU A 457 -17.65 -23.22 -8.72
N LEU A 458 -18.77 -23.92 -8.93
CA LEU A 458 -18.89 -25.34 -8.61
C LEU A 458 -17.85 -26.17 -9.38
N TYR A 459 -17.63 -25.82 -10.65
CA TYR A 459 -16.55 -26.41 -11.43
C TYR A 459 -15.19 -26.18 -10.76
N LEU A 460 -14.82 -24.93 -10.45
CA LEU A 460 -13.54 -24.59 -9.81
C LEU A 460 -13.32 -25.29 -8.46
N HIS A 461 -14.37 -25.47 -7.67
CA HIS A 461 -14.27 -25.99 -6.31
C HIS A 461 -14.26 -27.52 -6.26
N LYS A 462 -14.94 -28.18 -7.20
CA LYS A 462 -15.28 -29.61 -7.11
C LYS A 462 -14.96 -30.43 -8.35
N HIS A 463 -15.18 -29.90 -9.56
CA HIS A 463 -15.13 -30.69 -10.80
C HIS A 463 -13.89 -30.43 -11.66
N SER A 464 -13.13 -29.38 -11.37
CA SER A 464 -11.80 -29.21 -11.94
C SER A 464 -10.81 -30.21 -11.35
N ARG A 465 -9.80 -30.58 -12.13
CA ARG A 465 -8.73 -31.49 -11.71
C ARG A 465 -7.97 -30.99 -10.47
N LEU A 466 -7.91 -29.68 -10.32
CA LEU A 466 -7.32 -28.98 -9.18
C LEU A 466 -8.43 -28.19 -8.49
N ARG A 467 -8.47 -28.20 -7.15
CA ARG A 467 -9.37 -27.31 -6.42
C ARG A 467 -8.82 -25.89 -6.51
N VAL A 468 -9.60 -24.96 -7.04
CA VAL A 468 -9.20 -23.57 -7.27
C VAL A 468 -10.08 -22.65 -6.44
N ILE A 469 -9.46 -21.74 -5.68
CA ILE A 469 -10.15 -20.67 -4.98
C ILE A 469 -9.85 -19.36 -5.71
N HIS A 470 -10.88 -18.64 -6.15
CA HIS A 470 -10.76 -17.45 -6.98
C HIS A 470 -10.24 -16.23 -6.19
N ARG A 471 -10.80 -15.98 -5.00
CA ARG A 471 -10.47 -14.91 -4.04
C ARG A 471 -10.74 -13.46 -4.48
N ASP A 472 -11.10 -13.21 -5.74
CA ASP A 472 -11.52 -11.88 -6.21
C ASP A 472 -12.79 -11.95 -7.08
N LEU A 473 -13.80 -12.69 -6.61
CA LEU A 473 -15.07 -12.77 -7.31
C LEU A 473 -15.90 -11.50 -7.06
N LYS A 474 -16.26 -10.79 -8.14
CA LYS A 474 -17.03 -9.52 -8.12
C LYS A 474 -17.68 -9.25 -9.47
N ALA A 475 -18.59 -8.29 -9.54
CA ALA A 475 -19.35 -7.99 -10.76
C ALA A 475 -18.48 -7.58 -11.96
N SER A 476 -17.38 -6.85 -11.74
CA SER A 476 -16.45 -6.47 -12.82
C SER A 476 -15.60 -7.63 -13.34
N ASN A 477 -15.54 -8.75 -12.61
CA ASN A 477 -14.83 -9.96 -13.02
C ASN A 477 -15.77 -11.01 -13.65
N ILE A 478 -17.06 -10.70 -13.81
CA ILE A 478 -17.98 -11.51 -14.61
C ILE A 478 -18.13 -10.86 -15.98
N LEU A 479 -17.59 -11.48 -17.01
CA LEU A 479 -17.74 -11.03 -18.39
C LEU A 479 -18.95 -11.71 -19.04
N LEU A 480 -19.51 -11.09 -20.07
CA LEU A 480 -20.69 -11.59 -20.77
C LEU A 480 -20.36 -11.88 -22.24
N ASP A 481 -20.66 -13.10 -22.68
CA ASP A 481 -20.55 -13.48 -24.09
C ASP A 481 -21.67 -12.86 -24.94
N HIS A 482 -21.69 -13.16 -26.24
CA HIS A 482 -22.66 -12.59 -27.18
C HIS A 482 -24.13 -12.92 -26.87
N GLU A 483 -24.43 -14.03 -26.19
CA GLU A 483 -25.77 -14.38 -25.71
C GLU A 483 -26.07 -13.91 -24.29
N MET A 484 -25.19 -13.12 -23.66
CA MET A 484 -25.29 -12.65 -22.28
C MET A 484 -25.10 -13.75 -21.23
N ASN A 485 -24.41 -14.85 -21.57
CA ASN A 485 -24.02 -15.85 -20.58
C ASN A 485 -22.81 -15.36 -19.78
N PRO A 486 -22.75 -15.65 -18.46
CA PRO A 486 -21.65 -15.22 -17.61
C PRO A 486 -20.41 -16.09 -17.79
N LYS A 487 -19.25 -15.44 -17.79
CA LYS A 487 -17.93 -16.05 -17.72
C LYS A 487 -17.09 -15.41 -16.63
N ILE A 488 -16.63 -16.22 -15.67
CA ILE A 488 -15.74 -15.79 -14.59
C ILE A 488 -14.34 -15.54 -15.18
N SER A 489 -13.77 -14.39 -14.86
CA SER A 489 -12.49 -13.89 -15.35
C SER A 489 -11.57 -13.45 -14.21
N ASP A 490 -10.31 -13.14 -14.54
CA ASP A 490 -9.30 -12.55 -13.66
C ASP A 490 -8.82 -13.46 -12.51
N PHE A 491 -8.05 -14.49 -12.89
CA PHE A 491 -7.52 -15.49 -11.96
C PHE A 491 -6.15 -15.10 -11.37
N GLY A 492 -5.71 -13.86 -11.53
CA GLY A 492 -4.39 -13.41 -11.07
C GLY A 492 -4.16 -13.64 -9.57
N LEU A 493 -5.24 -13.57 -8.78
CA LEU A 493 -5.23 -13.79 -7.35
C LEU A 493 -5.63 -15.21 -6.94
N ALA A 494 -5.99 -16.10 -7.86
CA ALA A 494 -6.49 -17.42 -7.54
C ALA A 494 -5.39 -18.34 -6.96
N LYS A 495 -5.81 -19.38 -6.22
CA LYS A 495 -4.92 -20.32 -5.55
C LYS A 495 -5.34 -21.77 -5.76
N ILE A 496 -4.35 -22.64 -5.97
CA ILE A 496 -4.51 -24.09 -6.11
C ILE A 496 -4.44 -24.74 -4.73
N PHE A 497 -5.38 -25.63 -4.45
CA PHE A 497 -5.37 -26.53 -3.30
C PHE A 497 -5.23 -27.97 -3.74
N SER A 498 -4.47 -28.72 -2.95
CA SER A 498 -4.56 -30.18 -2.94
C SER A 498 -5.93 -30.58 -2.40
N THR A 499 -6.52 -31.66 -2.91
CA THR A 499 -7.86 -32.12 -2.52
C THR A 499 -8.03 -32.39 -1.02
N ASN A 500 -6.93 -32.57 -0.29
CA ASN A 500 -6.90 -32.87 1.15
C ASN A 500 -6.89 -31.62 2.06
N ASP A 501 -6.60 -30.44 1.49
CA ASP A 501 -6.55 -29.19 2.24
C ASP A 501 -7.89 -28.45 2.10
N ASN A 502 -8.53 -28.15 3.23
CA ASN A 502 -9.87 -27.52 3.26
C ASN A 502 -9.80 -25.99 3.37
N GLU A 503 -8.68 -25.44 3.85
CA GLU A 503 -8.46 -24.01 4.03
C GLU A 503 -6.96 -23.70 3.90
N GLY A 504 -6.63 -22.47 3.53
CA GLY A 504 -5.27 -21.96 3.51
C GLY A 504 -5.15 -20.67 4.30
N ASN A 505 -3.93 -20.37 4.73
CA ASN A 505 -3.62 -19.16 5.46
C ASN A 505 -2.60 -18.32 4.66
N THR A 506 -2.85 -17.03 4.55
CA THR A 506 -1.92 -16.08 3.93
C THR A 506 -1.73 -14.85 4.81
N LYS A 507 -0.47 -14.42 4.94
CA LYS A 507 -0.12 -13.13 5.56
C LYS A 507 -0.46 -11.93 4.65
N ARG A 508 -0.62 -12.18 3.34
CA ARG A 508 -0.97 -11.17 2.33
C ARG A 508 -2.43 -11.31 1.95
N ILE A 509 -3.26 -10.40 2.47
CA ILE A 509 -4.70 -10.29 2.14
C ILE A 509 -4.82 -9.48 0.84
N VAL A 510 -5.54 -10.03 -0.14
CA VAL A 510 -5.72 -9.45 -1.48
C VAL A 510 -7.14 -9.74 -1.98
N GLY A 511 -7.66 -8.90 -2.86
CA GLY A 511 -9.03 -9.00 -3.39
C GLY A 511 -9.78 -7.68 -3.20
N THR A 512 -11.09 -7.69 -3.43
CA THR A 512 -11.89 -6.47 -3.41
C THR A 512 -12.70 -6.33 -2.11
N TYR A 513 -12.50 -5.21 -1.42
CA TYR A 513 -13.26 -4.86 -0.21
C TYR A 513 -14.77 -4.87 -0.48
N GLY A 514 -15.54 -5.38 0.48
CA GLY A 514 -16.98 -5.59 0.35
C GLY A 514 -17.37 -6.98 -0.16
N TYR A 515 -16.49 -7.67 -0.90
CA TYR A 515 -16.70 -9.06 -1.34
C TYR A 515 -15.92 -10.08 -0.50
N MET A 516 -14.95 -9.63 0.32
CA MET A 516 -14.13 -10.51 1.14
C MET A 516 -14.91 -11.09 2.32
N ALA A 517 -14.76 -12.40 2.53
CA ALA A 517 -15.27 -13.05 3.72
C ALA A 517 -14.59 -12.52 5.00
N PRO A 518 -15.31 -12.39 6.14
CA PRO A 518 -14.76 -11.83 7.36
C PRO A 518 -13.53 -12.55 7.90
N GLU A 519 -13.51 -13.89 7.85
CA GLU A 519 -12.37 -14.72 8.26
C GLU A 519 -11.14 -14.49 7.37
N TYR A 520 -11.36 -14.19 6.10
CA TYR A 520 -10.28 -13.88 5.16
C TYR A 520 -9.72 -12.47 5.41
N ALA A 521 -10.60 -11.49 5.61
CA ALA A 521 -10.21 -10.11 5.85
C ALA A 521 -9.56 -9.88 7.23
N SER A 522 -9.94 -10.66 8.24
CA SER A 522 -9.46 -10.46 9.62
C SER A 522 -8.15 -11.19 9.92
N VAL A 523 -8.03 -12.45 9.50
CA VAL A 523 -6.91 -13.33 9.89
C VAL A 523 -6.24 -14.02 8.72
N GLY A 524 -6.64 -13.72 7.48
CA GLY A 524 -6.00 -14.23 6.27
C GLY A 524 -6.35 -15.68 5.92
N ILE A 525 -7.41 -16.25 6.50
CA ILE A 525 -7.87 -17.61 6.23
C ILE A 525 -8.79 -17.59 5.00
N PHE A 526 -8.45 -18.37 3.97
CA PHE A 526 -9.26 -18.49 2.76
C PHE A 526 -9.58 -19.95 2.45
N SER A 527 -10.81 -20.17 1.99
CA SER A 527 -11.31 -21.49 1.58
C SER A 527 -12.31 -21.33 0.44
N ILE A 528 -12.89 -22.44 -0.02
CA ILE A 528 -14.03 -22.39 -0.95
C ILE A 528 -15.18 -21.55 -0.38
N LYS A 529 -15.31 -21.47 0.95
CA LYS A 529 -16.34 -20.65 1.62
C LYS A 529 -16.11 -19.16 1.45
N SER A 530 -14.85 -18.75 1.26
CA SER A 530 -14.53 -17.35 0.96
C SER A 530 -15.10 -16.93 -0.39
N ASP A 531 -14.99 -17.78 -1.43
CA ASP A 531 -15.63 -17.54 -2.73
C ASP A 531 -17.17 -17.61 -2.63
N VAL A 532 -17.73 -18.51 -1.81
CA VAL A 532 -19.18 -18.60 -1.58
C VAL A 532 -19.73 -17.32 -0.94
N PHE A 533 -18.99 -16.72 -0.01
CA PHE A 533 -19.35 -15.44 0.58
C PHE A 533 -19.35 -14.33 -0.49
N SER A 534 -18.28 -14.23 -1.29
CA SER A 534 -18.20 -13.27 -2.41
C SER A 534 -19.34 -13.46 -3.41
N PHE A 535 -19.73 -14.71 -3.70
CA PHE A 535 -20.87 -15.06 -4.54
C PHE A 535 -22.20 -14.60 -3.95
N GLY A 536 -22.37 -14.70 -2.62
CA GLY A 536 -23.53 -14.17 -1.92
C GLY A 536 -23.66 -12.66 -2.09
N VAL A 537 -22.56 -11.92 -1.88
CA VAL A 537 -22.52 -10.45 -2.12
C VAL A 537 -22.86 -10.12 -3.58
N LEU A 538 -22.23 -10.81 -4.53
CA LEU A 538 -22.48 -10.63 -5.96
C LEU A 538 -23.95 -10.90 -6.32
N THR A 539 -24.57 -11.91 -5.72
CA THR A 539 -26.00 -12.22 -5.92
C THR A 539 -26.88 -11.07 -5.44
N LEU A 540 -26.57 -10.48 -4.28
CA LEU A 540 -27.29 -9.31 -3.76
C LEU A 540 -27.17 -8.10 -4.69
N GLU A 541 -26.00 -7.87 -5.29
CA GLU A 541 -25.80 -6.82 -6.29
C GLU A 541 -26.61 -7.06 -7.56
N ILE A 542 -26.62 -8.31 -8.05
CA ILE A 542 -27.41 -8.69 -9.24
C ILE A 542 -28.90 -8.48 -8.97
N ILE A 543 -29.40 -8.85 -7.80
CA ILE A 543 -30.82 -8.71 -7.45
C ILE A 543 -31.17 -7.23 -7.27
N SER A 544 -30.38 -6.50 -6.49
CA SER A 544 -30.69 -5.11 -6.11
C SER A 544 -30.38 -4.09 -7.22
N GLY A 545 -29.48 -4.41 -8.14
CA GLY A 545 -28.90 -3.44 -9.08
C GLY A 545 -28.08 -2.34 -8.41
N LYS A 546 -27.66 -2.54 -7.15
CA LYS A 546 -26.92 -1.55 -6.35
C LYS A 546 -25.54 -2.07 -6.01
N ARG A 547 -24.56 -1.17 -6.02
CA ARG A 547 -23.19 -1.49 -5.58
C ARG A 547 -23.17 -1.71 -4.07
N THR A 548 -22.45 -2.73 -3.63
CA THR A 548 -22.21 -2.98 -2.19
C THR A 548 -21.55 -1.77 -1.50
N SER A 549 -20.74 -0.99 -2.23
CA SER A 549 -20.10 0.23 -1.74
C SER A 549 -21.00 1.47 -1.68
N SER A 550 -22.25 1.39 -2.16
CA SER A 550 -23.15 2.57 -2.29
C SER A 550 -24.07 2.80 -1.09
N PHE A 551 -24.07 1.92 -0.10
CA PHE A 551 -24.82 2.11 1.14
C PHE A 551 -24.01 3.02 2.09
N HIS A 552 -24.03 4.31 1.79
CA HIS A 552 -23.50 5.39 2.64
C HIS A 552 -24.65 6.34 3.00
N ARG A 553 -25.67 5.81 3.68
CA ARG A 553 -26.76 6.63 4.22
C ARG A 553 -26.79 6.49 5.74
N HIS A 554 -26.46 7.58 6.42
CA HIS A 554 -26.68 7.84 7.85
C HIS A 554 -25.66 7.29 8.87
N GLY A 555 -24.35 7.41 8.59
CA GLY A 555 -23.34 7.29 9.68
C GLY A 555 -23.09 5.89 10.23
N ASP A 556 -23.86 4.89 9.81
CA ASP A 556 -23.66 3.48 10.11
C ASP A 556 -23.07 2.77 8.89
N PHE A 557 -22.05 1.92 9.09
CA PHE A 557 -21.48 1.03 8.05
C PHE A 557 -22.47 -0.08 7.69
N ILE A 558 -23.56 0.27 7.03
CA ILE A 558 -24.51 -0.70 6.48
C ILE A 558 -24.02 -1.02 5.07
N ASN A 559 -23.52 -2.23 4.83
CA ASN A 559 -23.38 -2.79 3.49
C ASN A 559 -24.60 -3.69 3.22
N LEU A 560 -24.71 -4.29 2.02
CA LEU A 560 -25.79 -5.25 1.71
C LEU A 560 -25.89 -6.41 2.71
N LEU A 561 -24.84 -6.68 3.49
CA LEU A 561 -24.80 -7.73 4.50
C LEU A 561 -25.31 -7.28 5.88
N GLY A 562 -25.45 -5.97 6.10
CA GLY A 562 -25.96 -5.38 7.33
C GLY A 562 -27.39 -4.84 7.23
N HIS A 563 -28.07 -5.07 6.09
CA HIS A 563 -29.39 -4.52 5.80
C HIS A 563 -30.50 -5.57 5.89
#